data_AF-A0A2P4PFG3-F1
#
_entry.id   AF-A0A2P4PFG3-F1
#
_cell.length_a   1.000
_cell.length_b   1.000
_cell.length_c   1.000
_cell.angle_alpha   90.00
_cell.angle_beta   90.00
_cell.angle_gamma   90.00
#
_symmetry.space_group_name_H-M   'P 1'
#
loop_
_entity.id
_entity.type
_entity.pdbx_description
1 polymer ?
#
loop_
_entity_poly.entity_id
_entity_poly.type
_entity_poly.pdbx_seq_one_letter_code
_entity_poly.pdbx_strand_id
1 'polypeptide(L)'
;ITNYRMNDNDKNHSVQLKKDIEELQYKLKNYVTTLKGDFEIDFKAVNDLMEKYNIKTKVTPKEPNKPLVKAVLQHHIIKTITKDIRKYFKQNLNEDSIMHLEKEIATKAKDLENKLADFSNTRNGTDTITQAASIKIRQEVNIALGNRGFSDYLSGEDYVQHIYIMFKKSDLNREMNKYRKIKDDTKKKYVEKLAEDLIREFIRIIQFRLKVQEPSARVRWVEIGSSIDPSIMEGNWDKDDIDNLEVEICSFPMIGRDLDEVAKRKIYTHAQVFTKRKKYPSYNEGFSIWSSQKI
;
A
#
# COMPACT_ATOMS: atom_id res chain seq x y z
N ILE A 1 -11.57 29.31 -8.26
CA ILE A 1 -11.36 27.85 -8.23
C ILE A 1 -11.86 27.29 -9.55
N THR A 2 -10.97 27.10 -10.52
CA THR A 2 -11.33 26.47 -11.81
C THR A 2 -11.24 24.96 -11.60
N ASN A 3 -12.34 24.34 -11.19
CA ASN A 3 -12.41 22.89 -11.04
C ASN A 3 -12.32 22.25 -12.43
N TYR A 4 -11.15 21.72 -12.78
CA TYR A 4 -11.02 20.78 -13.88
C TYR A 4 -11.77 19.50 -13.47
N ARG A 5 -13.05 19.41 -13.84
CA ARG A 5 -13.85 18.21 -13.66
C ARG A 5 -13.40 17.20 -14.71
N MET A 6 -12.61 16.22 -14.29
CA MET A 6 -12.40 15.02 -15.09
C MET A 6 -13.76 14.37 -15.35
N ASN A 7 -13.93 13.81 -16.54
CA ASN A 7 -15.14 13.06 -16.87
C ASN A 7 -15.30 11.92 -15.82
N ASP A 8 -16.54 11.62 -15.42
CA ASP A 8 -16.83 10.58 -14.42
C ASP A 8 -16.29 9.20 -14.85
N ASN A 9 -16.14 8.99 -16.15
CA ASN A 9 -15.57 7.78 -16.77
C ASN A 9 -14.03 7.79 -16.91
N ASP A 10 -13.35 8.88 -16.52
CA ASP A 10 -11.89 8.93 -16.54
C ASP A 10 -11.32 7.99 -15.47
N LYS A 11 -10.31 7.20 -15.84
CA LYS A 11 -9.62 6.29 -14.89
C LYS A 11 -9.07 7.03 -13.68
N ASN A 12 -8.76 8.30 -13.79
CA ASN A 12 -8.22 9.13 -12.72
C ASN A 12 -9.28 9.87 -11.91
N HIS A 13 -10.56 9.75 -12.29
CA HIS A 13 -11.66 10.19 -11.46
C HIS A 13 -11.70 9.40 -10.15
N SER A 14 -12.02 10.08 -9.03
CA SER A 14 -11.92 9.48 -7.70
C SER A 14 -12.75 8.20 -7.50
N VAL A 15 -13.86 8.06 -8.23
CA VAL A 15 -14.69 6.85 -8.21
C VAL A 15 -13.97 5.67 -8.87
N GLN A 16 -13.35 5.87 -10.03
CA GLN A 16 -12.63 4.81 -10.71
C GLN A 16 -11.32 4.45 -9.98
N LEU A 17 -10.63 5.46 -9.41
CA LEU A 17 -9.48 5.23 -8.54
C LEU A 17 -9.83 4.31 -7.36
N LYS A 18 -10.98 4.52 -6.72
CA LYS A 18 -11.44 3.65 -5.63
C LYS A 18 -11.64 2.20 -6.10
N LYS A 19 -12.35 2.00 -7.22
CA LYS A 19 -12.57 0.65 -7.80
C LYS A 19 -11.27 -0.06 -8.12
N ASP A 20 -10.30 0.66 -8.70
CA ASP A 20 -9.01 0.07 -9.05
C ASP A 20 -8.17 -0.26 -7.81
N ILE A 21 -8.30 0.50 -6.72
CA ILE A 21 -7.70 0.13 -5.42
C ILE A 21 -8.37 -1.14 -4.86
N GLU A 22 -9.69 -1.27 -4.95
CA GLU A 22 -10.41 -2.48 -4.51
C GLU A 22 -9.99 -3.71 -5.34
N GLU A 23 -9.82 -3.55 -6.66
CA GLU A 23 -9.29 -4.61 -7.54
C GLU A 23 -7.84 -4.97 -7.18
N LEU A 24 -7.00 -3.98 -6.86
CA LEU A 24 -5.65 -4.20 -6.38
C LEU A 24 -5.63 -4.99 -5.07
N GLN A 25 -6.52 -4.66 -4.12
CA GLN A 25 -6.69 -5.43 -2.88
C GLN A 25 -7.10 -6.88 -3.16
N TYR A 26 -8.00 -7.10 -4.12
CA TYR A 26 -8.42 -8.44 -4.56
C TYR A 26 -7.25 -9.23 -5.18
N LYS A 27 -6.48 -8.61 -6.09
CA LYS A 27 -5.27 -9.21 -6.68
C LYS A 27 -4.25 -9.59 -5.61
N LEU A 28 -4.04 -8.72 -4.63
CA LEU A 28 -3.14 -8.99 -3.49
C LEU A 28 -3.63 -10.17 -2.65
N LYS A 29 -4.93 -10.24 -2.34
CA LYS A 29 -5.55 -11.37 -1.62
C LYS A 29 -5.33 -12.69 -2.37
N ASN A 30 -5.50 -12.69 -3.69
CA ASN A 30 -5.29 -13.87 -4.52
C ASN A 30 -3.81 -14.27 -4.63
N TYR A 31 -2.91 -13.30 -4.74
CA TYR A 31 -1.46 -13.54 -4.81
C TYR A 31 -0.90 -14.16 -3.52
N VAL A 32 -1.36 -13.69 -2.37
CA VAL A 32 -1.02 -14.28 -1.05
C VAL A 32 -1.75 -15.62 -0.84
N THR A 33 -2.81 -15.87 -1.60
CA THR A 33 -3.59 -17.12 -1.68
C THR A 33 -4.47 -17.39 -0.47
N THR A 34 -5.27 -18.47 -0.55
CA THR A 34 -6.09 -18.90 0.58
C THR A 34 -5.32 -19.66 1.65
N LEU A 35 -4.07 -20.09 1.37
CA LEU A 35 -3.26 -20.96 2.23
C LEU A 35 -4.00 -22.25 2.67
N LYS A 36 -4.92 -22.74 1.84
CA LYS A 36 -5.75 -23.95 2.06
C LYS A 36 -5.64 -24.93 0.89
N GLY A 37 -5.64 -26.23 1.17
CA GLY A 37 -5.48 -27.27 0.15
C GLY A 37 -4.01 -27.42 -0.24
N ASP A 38 -3.67 -27.15 -1.49
CA ASP A 38 -2.35 -27.37 -2.11
C ASP A 38 -1.23 -26.43 -1.63
N PHE A 39 -1.36 -25.87 -0.43
CA PHE A 39 -0.38 -24.95 0.15
C PHE A 39 0.20 -25.52 1.43
N GLU A 40 1.52 -25.41 1.56
CA GLU A 40 2.24 -25.59 2.82
C GLU A 40 2.76 -24.24 3.29
N ILE A 41 2.65 -23.97 4.59
CA ILE A 41 3.16 -22.76 5.22
C ILE A 41 4.48 -23.13 5.88
N ASP A 42 5.53 -22.34 5.62
CA ASP A 42 6.74 -22.40 6.43
C ASP A 42 6.52 -21.56 7.70
N PHE A 43 6.06 -22.22 8.77
CA PHE A 43 5.75 -21.55 10.02
C PHE A 43 6.97 -20.90 10.68
N LYS A 44 8.17 -21.43 10.47
CA LYS A 44 9.39 -20.82 11.01
C LYS A 44 9.64 -19.49 10.30
N ALA A 45 9.69 -19.50 8.97
CA ALA A 45 9.90 -18.28 8.18
C ALA A 45 8.80 -17.23 8.42
N VAL A 46 7.54 -17.66 8.57
CA VAL A 46 6.42 -16.75 8.90
C VAL A 46 6.60 -16.15 10.30
N ASN A 47 6.96 -16.93 11.32
CA ASN A 47 7.19 -16.40 12.66
C ASN A 47 8.38 -15.43 12.69
N ASP A 48 9.47 -15.73 11.96
CA ASP A 48 10.63 -14.84 11.81
C ASP A 48 10.20 -13.49 11.16
N LEU A 49 9.29 -13.54 10.17
CA LEU A 49 8.71 -12.35 9.55
C LEU A 49 7.78 -11.58 10.50
N MET A 50 6.97 -12.28 11.30
CA MET A 50 6.09 -11.68 12.29
C MET A 50 6.88 -10.92 13.37
N GLU A 51 7.99 -11.50 13.84
CA GLU A 51 8.90 -10.84 14.78
C GLU A 51 9.50 -9.56 14.19
N LYS A 52 9.90 -9.57 12.91
CA LYS A 52 10.39 -8.37 12.21
C LYS A 52 9.38 -7.22 12.20
N TYR A 53 8.08 -7.54 12.29
CA TYR A 53 6.99 -6.56 12.41
C TYR A 53 6.52 -6.36 13.85
N ASN A 54 7.27 -6.80 14.86
CA ASN A 54 6.93 -6.70 16.28
C ASN A 54 5.60 -7.40 16.66
N ILE A 55 5.19 -8.42 15.90
CA ILE A 55 4.04 -9.25 16.23
C ILE A 55 4.48 -10.37 17.17
N LYS A 56 3.91 -10.40 18.37
CA LYS A 56 4.26 -11.36 19.42
C LYS A 56 3.56 -12.71 19.29
N THR A 57 2.42 -12.74 18.60
CA THR A 57 1.65 -13.96 18.36
C THR A 57 2.49 -14.96 17.56
N LYS A 58 2.42 -16.24 17.94
CA LYS A 58 3.11 -17.33 17.25
C LYS A 58 2.11 -18.20 16.51
N VAL A 59 2.48 -18.64 15.32
CA VAL A 59 1.70 -19.59 14.52
C VAL A 59 2.42 -20.93 14.43
N THR A 60 1.67 -22.02 14.55
CA THR A 60 2.21 -23.39 14.50
C THR A 60 1.36 -24.27 13.58
N PRO A 61 1.83 -25.46 13.17
CA PRO A 61 0.99 -26.39 12.44
C PRO A 61 -0.33 -26.74 13.15
N LYS A 62 -0.33 -26.78 14.49
CA LYS A 62 -1.53 -27.04 15.31
C LYS A 62 -2.44 -25.82 15.42
N GLU A 63 -1.86 -24.63 15.47
CA GLU A 63 -2.55 -23.34 15.60
C GLU A 63 -2.05 -22.37 14.51
N PRO A 64 -2.45 -22.58 13.25
CA PRO A 64 -1.79 -21.90 12.13
C PRO A 64 -2.20 -20.44 11.95
N ASN A 65 -3.29 -20.00 12.61
CA ASN A 65 -3.94 -18.69 12.43
C ASN A 65 -3.78 -18.14 11.00
N LYS A 66 -4.29 -18.90 10.02
CA LYS A 66 -4.12 -18.58 8.59
C LYS A 66 -4.58 -17.16 8.22
N PRO A 67 -5.66 -16.59 8.82
CA PRO A 67 -6.02 -15.20 8.61
C PRO A 67 -4.90 -14.21 8.98
N LEU A 68 -4.27 -14.36 10.15
CA LEU A 68 -3.13 -13.54 10.55
C LEU A 68 -1.95 -13.71 9.60
N VAL A 69 -1.60 -14.96 9.24
CA VAL A 69 -0.51 -15.23 8.28
C VAL A 69 -0.75 -14.51 6.96
N LYS A 70 -1.99 -14.53 6.43
CA LYS A 70 -2.32 -13.78 5.21
C LYS A 70 -2.12 -12.28 5.39
N ALA A 71 -2.62 -11.71 6.49
CA ALA A 71 -2.48 -10.28 6.77
C ALA A 71 -1.00 -9.85 6.82
N VAL A 72 -0.15 -10.67 7.45
CA VAL A 72 1.30 -10.46 7.51
C VAL A 72 1.94 -10.51 6.13
N LEU A 73 1.60 -11.50 5.30
CA LEU A 73 2.14 -11.64 3.96
C LEU A 73 1.68 -10.50 3.03
N GLN A 74 0.42 -10.06 3.14
CA GLN A 74 -0.11 -8.91 2.41
C GLN A 74 0.67 -7.63 2.76
N HIS A 75 0.82 -7.35 4.06
CA HIS A 75 1.61 -6.22 4.55
C HIS A 75 3.04 -6.28 3.99
N HIS A 76 3.67 -7.45 4.09
CA HIS A 76 5.04 -7.66 3.65
C HIS A 76 5.23 -7.36 2.17
N ILE A 77 4.34 -7.88 1.32
CA ILE A 77 4.42 -7.69 -0.13
C ILE A 77 4.25 -6.24 -0.54
N ILE A 78 3.27 -5.54 0.04
CA ILE A 78 3.12 -4.11 -0.21
C ILE A 78 4.38 -3.34 0.23
N LYS A 79 4.91 -3.62 1.42
CA LYS A 79 6.13 -2.96 1.92
C LYS A 79 7.34 -3.25 1.02
N THR A 80 7.46 -4.47 0.51
CA THR A 80 8.53 -4.87 -0.41
C THR A 80 8.43 -4.11 -1.74
N ILE A 81 7.26 -4.09 -2.39
CA ILE A 81 7.04 -3.32 -3.63
C ILE A 81 7.30 -1.83 -3.39
N THR A 82 6.80 -1.29 -2.28
CA THR A 82 6.99 0.12 -1.88
C THR A 82 8.47 0.46 -1.69
N LYS A 83 9.24 -0.42 -1.04
CA LYS A 83 10.68 -0.24 -0.84
C LYS A 83 11.42 -0.25 -2.18
N ASP A 84 11.10 -1.20 -3.04
CA ASP A 84 11.74 -1.37 -4.34
C ASP A 84 11.49 -0.18 -5.26
N ILE A 85 10.25 0.29 -5.35
CA ILE A 85 9.94 1.45 -6.21
C ILE A 85 10.58 2.74 -5.66
N ARG A 86 10.62 2.91 -4.33
CA ARG A 86 11.35 4.03 -3.71
C ARG A 86 12.83 3.98 -4.02
N LYS A 87 13.43 2.79 -4.02
CA LYS A 87 14.84 2.61 -4.40
C LYS A 87 15.04 3.01 -5.87
N TYR A 88 14.20 2.52 -6.77
CA TYR A 88 14.25 2.84 -8.21
C TYR A 88 14.24 4.36 -8.47
N PHE A 89 13.30 5.10 -7.88
CA PHE A 89 13.23 6.56 -8.06
C PHE A 89 14.37 7.33 -7.39
N LYS A 90 15.07 6.73 -6.41
CA LYS A 90 16.23 7.35 -5.73
C LYS A 90 17.58 7.05 -6.38
N GLN A 91 17.67 6.02 -7.23
CA GLN A 91 18.93 5.63 -7.84
C GLN A 91 19.37 6.67 -8.87
N ASN A 92 20.63 7.08 -8.82
CA ASN A 92 21.27 7.81 -9.93
C ASN A 92 21.56 6.78 -11.02
N LEU A 93 20.68 6.73 -12.02
CA LEU A 93 20.78 5.86 -13.19
C LEU A 93 21.17 6.77 -14.35
N ASN A 94 21.95 6.27 -15.31
CA ASN A 94 22.25 7.03 -16.52
C ASN A 94 20.93 7.44 -17.19
N GLU A 95 20.70 8.75 -17.32
CA GLU A 95 19.37 9.33 -17.54
C GLU A 95 18.83 9.18 -18.97
N ASP A 96 19.56 8.54 -19.88
CA ASP A 96 19.21 8.50 -21.32
C ASP A 96 18.75 7.13 -21.83
N SER A 97 18.39 6.19 -20.94
CA SER A 97 17.85 4.88 -21.35
C SER A 97 16.33 4.89 -21.37
N ILE A 98 15.74 4.36 -22.45
CA ILE A 98 14.28 4.10 -22.57
C ILE A 98 13.74 3.30 -21.37
N MET A 99 14.59 2.53 -20.69
CA MET A 99 14.26 1.73 -19.52
C MET A 99 13.94 2.55 -18.26
N HIS A 100 14.17 3.87 -18.28
CA HIS A 100 14.03 4.77 -17.14
C HIS A 100 13.14 5.99 -17.42
N LEU A 101 12.38 5.98 -18.52
CA LEU A 101 11.53 7.10 -18.93
C LEU A 101 10.52 7.51 -17.85
N GLU A 102 9.92 6.56 -17.12
CA GLU A 102 8.97 6.88 -16.05
C GLU A 102 9.62 7.70 -14.94
N LYS A 103 10.87 7.37 -14.60
CA LYS A 103 11.65 8.11 -13.60
C LYS A 103 12.00 9.50 -14.12
N GLU A 104 12.51 9.58 -15.34
CA GLU A 104 12.94 10.84 -15.95
C GLU A 104 11.76 11.82 -16.06
N ILE A 105 10.64 11.38 -16.65
CA ILE A 105 9.43 12.18 -16.81
C ILE A 105 8.91 12.64 -15.45
N ALA A 106 8.80 11.74 -14.47
CA ALA A 106 8.30 12.09 -13.14
C ALA A 106 9.21 13.11 -12.43
N THR A 107 10.54 12.98 -12.61
CA THR A 107 11.52 13.86 -11.96
C THR A 107 11.49 15.25 -12.59
N LYS A 108 11.55 15.35 -13.93
CA LYS A 108 11.48 16.63 -14.64
C LYS A 108 10.15 17.35 -14.40
N ALA A 109 9.04 16.61 -14.36
CA ALA A 109 7.73 17.18 -14.04
C ALA A 109 7.67 17.73 -12.62
N LYS A 110 8.25 17.03 -11.65
CA LYS A 110 8.28 17.51 -10.26
C LYS A 110 9.16 18.76 -10.09
N ASP A 111 10.29 18.81 -10.78
CA ASP A 111 11.15 20.01 -10.82
C ASP A 111 10.39 21.21 -11.41
N LEU A 112 9.69 21.02 -12.54
CA LEU A 112 8.89 22.08 -13.15
C LEU A 112 7.70 22.51 -12.26
N GLU A 113 7.00 21.56 -11.65
CA GLU A 113 5.91 21.83 -10.67
C GLU A 113 6.42 22.76 -9.55
N ASN A 114 7.58 22.44 -8.97
CA ASN A 114 8.19 23.23 -7.89
C ASN A 114 8.61 24.62 -8.38
N LYS A 115 9.28 24.71 -9.54
CA LYS A 115 9.69 26.00 -10.13
C LYS A 115 8.51 26.92 -10.41
N LEU A 116 7.38 26.39 -10.87
CA LEU A 116 6.17 27.17 -11.08
C LEU A 116 5.52 27.63 -9.77
N ALA A 117 5.54 26.78 -8.73
CA ALA A 117 5.07 27.17 -7.40
C ALA A 117 5.96 28.29 -6.81
N ASP A 118 7.28 28.17 -6.91
CA ASP A 118 8.22 29.19 -6.47
C ASP A 118 8.06 30.49 -7.26
N PHE A 119 7.89 30.38 -8.59
CA PHE A 119 7.62 31.54 -9.45
C PHE A 119 6.32 32.26 -9.03
N SER A 120 5.25 31.51 -8.73
CA SER A 120 3.98 32.06 -8.23
C SER A 120 4.12 32.77 -6.88
N ASN A 121 5.00 32.29 -6.00
CA ASN A 121 5.16 32.85 -4.65
C ASN A 121 6.15 34.02 -4.57
N THR A 122 7.07 34.13 -5.54
CA THR A 122 8.19 35.08 -5.47
C THR A 122 8.05 36.29 -6.40
N ARG A 123 7.16 36.24 -7.39
CA ARG A 123 6.98 37.33 -8.37
C ARG A 123 5.70 38.11 -8.07
N ASN A 124 5.78 39.42 -8.32
CA ASN A 124 4.60 40.28 -8.20
C ASN A 124 3.60 39.93 -9.31
N GLY A 125 2.38 39.59 -8.91
CA GLY A 125 1.31 39.15 -9.78
C GLY A 125 0.17 38.58 -8.93
N THR A 126 -1.07 38.79 -9.37
CA THR A 126 -2.27 38.26 -8.69
C THR A 126 -3.00 37.25 -9.56
N ASP A 127 -2.35 36.76 -10.62
CA ASP A 127 -2.94 35.76 -11.48
C ASP A 127 -3.05 34.42 -10.75
N THR A 128 -4.12 33.69 -11.04
CA THR A 128 -4.31 32.33 -10.54
C THR A 128 -3.79 31.29 -11.53
N ILE A 129 -3.33 31.71 -12.71
CA ILE A 129 -2.94 30.82 -13.80
C ILE A 129 -1.62 30.12 -13.50
N THR A 130 -0.68 30.80 -12.86
CA THR A 130 0.63 30.23 -12.51
C THR A 130 0.50 29.06 -11.53
N GLN A 131 -0.26 29.24 -10.44
CA GLN A 131 -0.55 28.16 -9.50
C GLN A 131 -1.33 27.02 -10.17
N ALA A 132 -2.32 27.36 -11.00
CA ALA A 132 -3.08 26.36 -11.74
C ALA A 132 -2.21 25.57 -12.74
N ALA A 133 -1.20 26.20 -13.36
CA ALA A 133 -0.27 25.54 -14.27
C ALA A 133 0.60 24.50 -13.54
N SER A 134 1.11 24.83 -12.35
CA SER A 134 1.86 23.87 -11.51
C SER A 134 1.02 22.63 -11.20
N ILE A 135 -0.24 22.83 -10.75
CA ILE A 135 -1.19 21.74 -10.49
C ILE A 135 -1.45 20.92 -11.76
N LYS A 136 -1.69 21.59 -12.90
CA LYS A 136 -2.01 20.91 -14.15
C LYS A 136 -0.86 20.05 -14.67
N ILE A 137 0.38 20.54 -14.59
CA ILE A 137 1.56 19.75 -14.97
C ILE A 137 1.68 18.47 -14.14
N ARG A 138 1.53 18.60 -12.81
CA ARG A 138 1.49 17.43 -11.92
C ARG A 138 0.40 16.46 -12.35
N GLN A 139 -0.83 16.93 -12.59
CA GLN A 139 -1.95 16.07 -12.96
C GLN A 139 -1.72 15.37 -14.30
N GLU A 140 -1.47 16.11 -15.39
CA GLU A 140 -1.36 15.55 -16.74
C GLU A 140 -0.21 14.54 -16.86
N VAL A 141 0.95 14.84 -16.26
CA VAL A 141 2.08 13.91 -16.26
C VAL A 141 1.74 12.64 -15.49
N ASN A 142 1.12 12.75 -14.32
CA ASN A 142 0.75 11.58 -13.52
C ASN A 142 -0.43 10.79 -14.14
N ILE A 143 -1.30 11.42 -14.94
CA ILE A 143 -2.30 10.72 -15.77
C ILE A 143 -1.59 9.90 -16.84
N ALA A 144 -0.65 10.49 -17.58
CA ALA A 144 0.09 9.79 -18.63
C ALA A 144 0.88 8.60 -18.07
N LEU A 145 1.62 8.81 -16.97
CA LEU A 145 2.36 7.76 -16.27
C LEU A 145 1.44 6.74 -15.59
N GLY A 146 0.30 7.16 -15.05
CA GLY A 146 -0.71 6.24 -14.50
C GLY A 146 -1.31 5.31 -15.55
N ASN A 147 -1.45 5.78 -16.79
CA ASN A 147 -2.02 5.02 -17.90
C ASN A 147 -1.00 4.11 -18.60
N ARG A 148 0.26 4.56 -18.75
CA ARG A 148 1.28 3.88 -19.57
C ARG A 148 2.54 3.47 -18.82
N GLY A 149 2.81 4.01 -17.65
CA GLY A 149 4.04 3.74 -16.92
C GLY A 149 4.20 2.25 -16.62
N PHE A 150 5.41 1.74 -16.82
CA PHE A 150 5.76 0.33 -16.65
C PHE A 150 4.94 -0.65 -17.51
N SER A 151 4.34 -0.17 -18.61
CA SER A 151 3.81 -1.03 -19.67
C SER A 151 4.94 -1.71 -20.42
N ASP A 152 4.59 -2.79 -21.11
CA ASP A 152 5.48 -3.43 -22.08
C ASP A 152 5.83 -2.45 -23.20
N TYR A 153 7.04 -2.57 -23.73
CA TYR A 153 7.57 -1.65 -24.74
C TYR A 153 7.72 -2.34 -26.09
N LEU A 154 7.55 -1.56 -27.16
CA LEU A 154 7.72 -2.06 -28.51
C LEU A 154 9.21 -2.27 -28.81
N SER A 155 9.57 -3.48 -29.26
CA SER A 155 10.91 -3.87 -29.64
C SER A 155 10.85 -4.58 -30.98
N GLY A 156 11.06 -3.85 -32.07
CA GLY A 156 10.77 -4.34 -33.42
C GLY A 156 9.26 -4.34 -33.66
N GLU A 157 8.70 -5.50 -34.03
CA GLU A 157 7.27 -5.68 -34.27
C GLU A 157 6.52 -6.20 -33.03
N ASP A 158 7.23 -6.64 -31.99
CA ASP A 158 6.68 -7.28 -30.80
C ASP A 158 6.74 -6.39 -29.56
N TYR A 159 5.80 -6.61 -28.62
CA TYR A 159 5.86 -6.03 -27.29
C TYR A 159 6.68 -6.93 -26.35
N VAL A 160 7.67 -6.33 -25.70
CA VAL A 160 8.53 -7.00 -24.73
C VAL A 160 8.26 -6.45 -23.33
N GLN A 161 8.28 -7.36 -22.35
CA GLN A 161 8.00 -7.03 -20.97
C GLN A 161 8.92 -5.93 -20.43
N HIS A 162 8.34 -4.97 -19.71
CA HIS A 162 9.12 -3.93 -19.03
C HIS A 162 10.17 -4.54 -18.08
N ILE A 163 11.44 -4.21 -18.26
CA ILE A 163 12.58 -4.87 -17.59
C ILE A 163 12.48 -4.77 -16.06
N TYR A 164 12.12 -3.60 -15.53
CA TYR A 164 11.88 -3.45 -14.09
C TYR A 164 10.81 -4.43 -13.57
N ILE A 165 9.70 -4.58 -14.32
CA ILE A 165 8.59 -5.47 -13.94
C ILE A 165 9.04 -6.92 -14.00
N MET A 166 9.76 -7.32 -15.05
CA MET A 166 10.31 -8.67 -15.21
C MET A 166 11.20 -9.07 -14.02
N PHE A 167 12.15 -8.21 -13.64
CA PHE A 167 13.03 -8.49 -12.49
C PHE A 167 12.25 -8.51 -11.17
N LYS A 168 11.36 -7.53 -10.96
CA LYS A 168 10.60 -7.44 -9.70
C LYS A 168 9.56 -8.52 -9.53
N LYS A 169 8.97 -9.02 -10.61
CA LYS A 169 8.12 -10.22 -10.60
C LYS A 169 8.89 -11.42 -10.06
N SER A 170 10.09 -11.65 -10.56
CA SER A 170 10.93 -12.79 -10.16
C SER A 170 11.39 -12.67 -8.71
N ASP A 171 11.81 -11.47 -8.28
CA ASP A 171 12.16 -11.18 -6.89
C ASP A 171 10.98 -11.40 -5.94
N LEU A 172 9.80 -10.89 -6.28
CA LEU A 172 8.61 -10.97 -5.44
C LEU A 172 8.12 -12.40 -5.26
N ASN A 173 8.10 -13.19 -6.35
CA ASN A 173 7.75 -14.61 -6.28
C ASN A 173 8.75 -15.41 -5.44
N ARG A 174 10.05 -15.14 -5.60
CA ARG A 174 11.09 -15.75 -4.76
C ARG A 174 10.92 -15.38 -3.29
N GLU A 175 10.58 -14.13 -3.00
CA GLU A 175 10.30 -13.68 -1.63
C GLU A 175 9.08 -14.40 -1.04
N MET A 176 7.95 -14.47 -1.76
CA MET A 176 6.76 -15.17 -1.28
C MET A 176 6.98 -16.66 -1.04
N ASN A 177 7.79 -17.30 -1.88
CA ASN A 177 8.07 -18.73 -1.79
C ASN A 177 8.92 -19.09 -0.55
N LYS A 178 9.46 -18.12 0.18
CA LYS A 178 10.09 -18.35 1.51
C LYS A 178 9.07 -18.70 2.59
N TYR A 179 7.83 -18.20 2.45
CA TYR A 179 6.82 -18.31 3.51
C TYR A 179 5.77 -19.38 3.19
N ARG A 180 5.63 -19.76 1.92
CA ARG A 180 4.69 -20.78 1.47
C ARG A 180 5.21 -21.58 0.27
N LYS A 181 4.81 -22.85 0.20
CA LYS A 181 4.98 -23.70 -0.99
C LYS A 181 3.62 -23.98 -1.63
N ILE A 182 3.54 -23.83 -2.95
CA ILE A 182 2.38 -24.26 -3.76
C ILE A 182 2.74 -25.62 -4.36
N LYS A 183 1.97 -26.66 -4.03
CA LYS A 183 2.21 -28.03 -4.50
C LYS A 183 1.74 -28.26 -5.93
N ASP A 184 0.61 -27.66 -6.29
CA ASP A 184 0.05 -27.78 -7.63
C ASP A 184 0.75 -26.81 -8.60
N ASP A 185 1.39 -27.36 -9.63
CA ASP A 185 2.19 -26.58 -10.59
C ASP A 185 1.34 -25.64 -11.45
N THR A 186 0.11 -26.02 -11.78
CA THR A 186 -0.81 -25.19 -12.57
C THR A 186 -1.21 -23.94 -11.79
N LYS A 187 -1.60 -24.13 -10.53
CA LYS A 187 -1.92 -23.09 -9.56
C LYS A 187 -0.71 -22.24 -9.23
N LYS A 188 0.47 -22.84 -9.11
CA LYS A 188 1.72 -22.11 -8.91
C LYS A 188 1.98 -21.14 -10.07
N LYS A 189 1.94 -21.63 -11.31
CA LYS A 189 2.11 -20.79 -12.51
C LYS A 189 1.05 -19.69 -12.59
N TYR A 190 -0.20 -19.98 -12.25
CA TYR A 190 -1.26 -18.96 -12.20
C TYR A 190 -0.96 -17.87 -11.15
N VAL A 191 -0.66 -18.26 -9.91
CA VAL A 191 -0.38 -17.31 -8.82
C VAL A 191 0.88 -16.49 -9.09
N GLU A 192 1.94 -17.10 -9.61
CA GLU A 192 3.20 -16.42 -9.93
C GLU A 192 3.06 -15.41 -11.09
N LYS A 193 2.08 -15.62 -12.00
CA LYS A 193 1.74 -14.63 -13.04
C LYS A 193 1.08 -13.38 -12.47
N LEU A 194 0.31 -13.48 -11.38
CA LEU A 194 -0.35 -12.33 -10.75
C LEU A 194 0.63 -11.27 -10.21
N ALA A 195 1.88 -11.65 -9.92
CA ALA A 195 2.89 -10.73 -9.39
C ALA A 195 3.14 -9.54 -10.32
N GLU A 196 3.11 -9.76 -11.62
CA GLU A 196 3.32 -8.73 -12.64
C GLU A 196 2.28 -7.63 -12.56
N ASP A 197 1.00 -8.00 -12.66
CA ASP A 197 -0.11 -7.06 -12.59
C ASP A 197 -0.19 -6.40 -11.22
N LEU A 198 0.09 -7.14 -10.15
CA LEU A 198 0.13 -6.60 -8.79
C LEU A 198 1.18 -5.48 -8.66
N ILE A 199 2.40 -5.71 -9.14
CA ILE A 199 3.49 -4.71 -9.08
C ILE A 199 3.12 -3.50 -9.94
N ARG A 200 2.71 -3.73 -11.20
CA ARG A 200 2.40 -2.67 -12.16
C ARG A 200 1.27 -1.77 -11.66
N GLU A 201 0.15 -2.36 -11.25
CA GLU A 201 -1.01 -1.59 -10.77
C GLU A 201 -0.77 -0.91 -9.43
N PHE A 202 -0.04 -1.56 -8.51
CA PHE A 202 0.39 -0.91 -7.26
C PHE A 202 1.21 0.35 -7.55
N ILE A 203 2.20 0.26 -8.45
CA ILE A 203 3.04 1.42 -8.79
C ILE A 203 2.20 2.50 -9.45
N ARG A 204 1.38 2.16 -10.46
CA ARG A 204 0.54 3.14 -11.16
C ARG A 204 -0.37 3.90 -10.22
N ILE A 205 -1.07 3.18 -9.35
CA ILE A 205 -1.97 3.80 -8.38
C ILE A 205 -1.18 4.69 -7.42
N ILE A 206 -0.22 4.11 -6.71
CA ILE A 206 0.39 4.73 -5.54
C ILE A 206 1.41 5.82 -5.92
N GLN A 207 2.17 5.61 -6.99
CA GLN A 207 3.22 6.53 -7.40
C GLN A 207 2.71 7.66 -8.31
N PHE A 208 1.67 7.40 -9.10
CA PHE A 208 1.18 8.35 -10.10
C PHE A 208 -0.25 8.80 -9.83
N ARG A 209 -1.24 7.89 -9.87
CA ARG A 209 -2.66 8.27 -9.88
C ARG A 209 -3.14 8.97 -8.60
N LEU A 210 -2.54 8.68 -7.44
CA LEU A 210 -2.81 9.45 -6.22
C LEU A 210 -2.42 10.93 -6.35
N LYS A 211 -1.35 11.22 -7.08
CA LYS A 211 -0.89 12.58 -7.41
C LYS A 211 -1.68 13.22 -8.54
N VAL A 212 -2.79 12.63 -8.98
CA VAL A 212 -3.72 13.31 -9.89
C VAL A 212 -4.81 14.03 -9.11
N GLN A 213 -5.09 13.61 -7.88
CA GLN A 213 -6.10 14.24 -7.04
C GLN A 213 -5.65 15.63 -6.57
N GLU A 214 -6.62 16.50 -6.27
CA GLU A 214 -6.40 17.83 -5.71
C GLU A 214 -7.20 17.99 -4.40
N PRO A 215 -6.54 18.18 -3.24
CA PRO A 215 -5.11 17.97 -3.01
C PRO A 215 -4.68 16.52 -3.29
N SER A 216 -3.36 16.31 -3.46
CA SER A 216 -2.78 14.99 -3.70
C SER A 216 -3.24 13.98 -2.64
N ALA A 217 -3.70 12.82 -3.09
CA ALA A 217 -3.99 11.73 -2.18
C ALA A 217 -2.70 11.08 -1.69
N ARG A 218 -2.78 10.44 -0.53
CA ARG A 218 -1.65 9.79 0.13
C ARG A 218 -2.07 8.48 0.76
N VAL A 219 -1.06 7.67 1.03
CA VAL A 219 -1.17 6.38 1.73
C VAL A 219 -0.78 6.60 3.19
N ARG A 220 -1.57 6.07 4.13
CA ARG A 220 -1.21 6.02 5.55
C ARG A 220 -1.35 4.61 6.09
N TRP A 221 -0.31 4.15 6.76
CA TRP A 221 -0.34 2.89 7.50
C TRP A 221 -0.87 3.16 8.90
N VAL A 222 -1.73 2.28 9.38
CA VAL A 222 -2.12 2.24 10.79
C VAL A 222 -1.03 1.50 11.56
N GLU A 223 -0.66 2.04 12.71
CA GLU A 223 0.41 1.51 13.54
C GLU A 223 -0.09 0.31 14.37
N ILE A 224 0.82 -0.63 14.63
CA ILE A 224 0.56 -1.78 15.49
C ILE A 224 0.32 -1.27 16.93
N GLY A 225 -0.68 -1.84 17.60
CA GLY A 225 -1.12 -1.42 18.93
C GLY A 225 -2.08 -0.22 18.93
N SER A 226 -2.38 0.36 17.76
CA SER A 226 -3.40 1.42 17.68
C SER A 226 -4.77 0.87 18.09
N SER A 227 -5.56 1.69 18.78
CA SER A 227 -6.99 1.39 18.99
C SER A 227 -7.73 1.36 17.66
N ILE A 228 -8.78 0.56 17.57
CA ILE A 228 -9.56 0.44 16.35
C ILE A 228 -10.38 1.71 16.13
N ASP A 229 -10.25 2.30 14.94
CA ASP A 229 -11.05 3.46 14.50
C ASP A 229 -11.84 3.10 13.23
N PRO A 230 -13.14 2.77 13.35
CA PRO A 230 -14.00 2.44 12.21
C PRO A 230 -14.11 3.54 11.16
N SER A 231 -13.75 4.79 11.47
CA SER A 231 -13.78 5.89 10.51
C SER A 231 -12.65 5.84 9.49
N ILE A 232 -11.61 5.03 9.74
CA ILE A 232 -10.45 4.86 8.84
C ILE A 232 -10.00 3.41 8.65
N MET A 233 -10.55 2.47 9.43
CA MET A 233 -10.17 1.05 9.42
C MET A 233 -11.35 0.15 9.06
N GLU A 234 -11.06 -0.96 8.40
CA GLU A 234 -11.96 -2.08 8.18
C GLU A 234 -11.28 -3.39 8.58
N GLY A 235 -12.07 -4.35 9.05
CA GLY A 235 -11.61 -5.66 9.48
C GLY A 235 -12.73 -6.45 10.14
N ASN A 236 -12.38 -7.55 10.78
CA ASN A 236 -13.35 -8.44 11.40
C ASN A 236 -13.39 -8.20 12.91
N TRP A 237 -14.34 -7.39 13.38
CA TRP A 237 -14.63 -7.17 14.79
C TRP A 237 -16.11 -6.93 15.02
N ASP A 238 -16.60 -7.38 16.17
CA ASP A 238 -17.92 -7.02 16.65
C ASP A 238 -17.86 -5.59 17.21
N LYS A 239 -18.88 -4.78 16.89
CA LYS A 239 -18.94 -3.37 17.32
C LYS A 239 -18.91 -3.23 18.84
N ASP A 240 -19.45 -4.22 19.56
CA ASP A 240 -19.55 -4.22 21.02
C ASP A 240 -18.23 -4.60 21.72
N ASP A 241 -17.26 -5.18 21.00
CA ASP A 241 -15.95 -5.58 21.56
C ASP A 241 -14.80 -4.67 21.09
N ILE A 242 -15.11 -3.61 20.32
CA ILE A 242 -14.12 -2.79 19.63
C ILE A 242 -13.12 -2.12 20.58
N ASP A 243 -13.57 -1.71 21.76
CA ASP A 243 -12.74 -1.05 22.78
C ASP A 243 -11.70 -1.98 23.39
N ASN A 244 -11.94 -3.30 23.34
CA ASN A 244 -11.02 -4.32 23.82
C ASN A 244 -10.02 -4.76 22.76
N LEU A 245 -10.10 -4.22 21.54
CA LEU A 245 -9.26 -4.62 20.42
C LEU A 245 -8.21 -3.55 20.10
N GLU A 246 -7.07 -4.02 19.63
CA GLU A 246 -6.02 -3.19 19.05
C GLU A 246 -5.54 -3.81 17.74
N VAL A 247 -4.91 -2.99 16.90
CA VAL A 247 -4.34 -3.43 15.63
C VAL A 247 -3.15 -4.35 15.89
N GLU A 248 -3.23 -5.59 15.43
CA GLU A 248 -2.08 -6.49 15.41
C GLU A 248 -1.21 -6.24 14.17
N ILE A 249 -1.83 -6.03 13.02
CA ILE A 249 -1.16 -5.62 11.79
C ILE A 249 -2.13 -4.96 10.80
N CYS A 250 -1.68 -3.90 10.15
CA CYS A 250 -2.38 -3.33 8.99
C CYS A 250 -1.94 -4.08 7.73
N SER A 251 -2.83 -4.85 7.09
CA SER A 251 -2.50 -5.63 5.89
C SER A 251 -2.54 -4.81 4.60
N PHE A 252 -3.38 -3.78 4.56
CA PHE A 252 -3.46 -2.81 3.46
C PHE A 252 -3.68 -1.40 4.05
N PRO A 253 -2.93 -0.37 3.62
CA PRO A 253 -3.01 0.97 4.19
C PRO A 253 -4.29 1.71 3.78
N MET A 254 -4.67 2.72 4.55
CA MET A 254 -5.73 3.64 4.13
C MET A 254 -5.21 4.57 3.03
N ILE A 255 -6.10 4.96 2.12
CA ILE A 255 -5.81 5.86 1.01
C ILE A 255 -6.84 6.97 0.98
N GLY A 256 -6.39 8.22 0.87
CA GLY A 256 -7.26 9.38 0.74
C GLY A 256 -6.49 10.70 0.78
N ARG A 257 -7.23 11.81 0.88
CA ARG A 257 -6.68 13.17 0.97
C ARG A 257 -7.04 13.82 2.29
N ASP A 258 -6.23 14.81 2.67
CA ASP A 258 -6.45 15.59 3.90
C ASP A 258 -6.52 14.72 5.16
N LEU A 259 -5.79 13.60 5.16
CA LEU A 259 -5.90 12.56 6.20
C LEU A 259 -5.58 13.01 7.64
N ASP A 260 -4.97 14.18 7.84
CA ASP A 260 -4.64 14.74 9.16
C ASP A 260 -5.79 15.61 9.72
N GLU A 261 -6.64 16.14 8.84
CA GLU A 261 -7.72 17.05 9.21
C GLU A 261 -9.06 16.31 9.16
N VAL A 262 -9.52 15.77 10.30
CA VAL A 262 -10.73 14.95 10.39
C VAL A 262 -11.93 15.59 9.67
N ALA A 263 -12.12 16.90 9.80
CA ALA A 263 -13.24 17.63 9.19
C ALA A 263 -13.18 17.73 7.64
N LYS A 264 -11.99 17.64 7.03
CA LYS A 264 -11.80 17.73 5.57
C LYS A 264 -11.42 16.39 4.92
N ARG A 265 -11.03 15.42 5.74
CA ARG A 265 -10.54 14.11 5.32
C ARG A 265 -11.53 13.44 4.39
N LYS A 266 -11.04 13.06 3.21
CA LYS A 266 -11.77 12.20 2.27
C LYS A 266 -11.05 10.88 2.14
N ILE A 267 -11.66 9.83 2.68
CA ILE A 267 -11.19 8.44 2.55
C ILE A 267 -11.67 7.88 1.22
N TYR A 268 -10.74 7.32 0.44
CA TYR A 268 -11.08 6.53 -0.74
C TYR A 268 -11.21 5.05 -0.37
N THR A 269 -10.25 4.54 0.42
CA THR A 269 -10.28 3.19 0.97
C THR A 269 -9.81 3.19 2.42
N HIS A 270 -10.51 2.44 3.28
CA HIS A 270 -10.11 2.21 4.65
C HIS A 270 -8.85 1.33 4.71
N ALA A 271 -8.11 1.42 5.82
CA ALA A 271 -7.04 0.47 6.11
C ALA A 271 -7.63 -0.89 6.45
N GLN A 272 -7.13 -1.96 5.83
CA GLN A 272 -7.45 -3.33 6.24
C GLN A 272 -6.56 -3.70 7.41
N VAL A 273 -7.16 -4.04 8.54
CA VAL A 273 -6.42 -4.38 9.77
C VAL A 273 -6.84 -5.74 10.32
N PHE A 274 -5.85 -6.49 10.81
CA PHE A 274 -6.06 -7.66 11.65
C PHE A 274 -5.94 -7.24 13.11
N THR A 275 -6.86 -7.68 13.95
CA THR A 275 -7.01 -7.23 15.33
C THR A 275 -6.61 -8.32 16.31
N LYS A 276 -6.23 -7.91 17.51
CA LYS A 276 -6.04 -8.77 18.68
C LYS A 276 -6.65 -8.11 19.92
N ARG A 277 -6.94 -8.90 20.95
CA ARG A 277 -7.38 -8.36 22.23
C ARG A 277 -6.24 -7.64 22.94
N LYS A 278 -6.55 -6.48 23.53
CA LYS A 278 -5.67 -5.74 24.44
C LYS A 278 -5.32 -6.63 25.62
N LYS A 279 -4.06 -6.61 26.04
CA LYS A 279 -3.63 -7.25 27.29
C LYS A 279 -3.74 -6.21 28.40
N TYR A 280 -4.79 -6.27 29.19
CA TYR A 280 -4.85 -5.52 30.45
C TYR A 280 -3.98 -6.24 31.49
N PRO A 281 -3.13 -5.53 32.26
CA PRO A 281 -2.55 -6.12 33.45
C PRO A 281 -3.69 -6.58 34.35
N SER A 282 -3.69 -7.85 34.77
CA SER A 282 -4.63 -8.32 35.78
C SER A 282 -4.39 -7.55 37.07
N TYR A 283 -5.34 -6.73 37.50
CA TYR A 283 -5.40 -6.17 38.86
C TYR A 283 -5.67 -7.32 39.84
N ASN A 284 -4.65 -8.09 40.20
CA ASN A 284 -4.76 -9.12 41.26
C ASN A 284 -3.55 -9.15 42.20
N GLU A 285 -2.68 -8.13 42.17
CA GLU A 285 -1.64 -7.92 43.19
C GLU A 285 -1.92 -6.58 43.88
N GLY A 286 -2.64 -6.57 45.00
CA GLY A 286 -2.90 -5.32 45.71
C GLY A 286 -3.89 -5.32 46.87
N PHE A 287 -4.50 -6.44 47.25
CA PHE A 287 -5.35 -6.53 48.45
C PHE A 287 -4.88 -7.66 49.37
N SER A 288 -3.69 -7.52 49.95
CA SER A 288 -3.24 -8.33 51.09
C SER A 288 -2.35 -7.54 52.04
N ILE A 289 -2.68 -6.28 52.30
CA ILE A 289 -2.14 -5.52 53.42
C ILE A 289 -3.34 -4.78 54.01
N TRP A 290 -3.49 -4.79 55.34
CA TRP A 290 -4.63 -4.33 56.16
C TRP A 290 -5.60 -5.41 56.65
N SER A 291 -5.07 -6.38 57.39
CA SER A 291 -5.82 -7.00 58.50
C SER A 291 -4.88 -7.72 59.47
N SER A 292 -4.06 -6.97 60.21
CA SER A 292 -3.48 -7.41 61.51
C SER A 292 -2.83 -6.23 62.24
N GLN A 293 -3.62 -5.42 62.93
CA GLN A 293 -3.16 -4.73 64.14
C GLN A 293 -4.08 -5.18 65.29
N LYS A 294 -3.58 -6.12 66.07
CA LYS A 294 -3.93 -6.36 67.47
C LYS A 294 -2.62 -6.37 68.24
N ILE A 295 -2.41 -5.34 69.04
CA ILE A 295 -2.17 -5.32 70.50
C ILE A 295 -2.18 -3.85 70.90
#